data_AF-A0A099S3G1-F1
#
_entry.id   AF-A0A099S3G1-F1
#
_cell.length_a   1.000
_cell.length_b   1.000
_cell.length_c   1.000
_cell.angle_alpha   90.00
_cell.angle_beta   90.00
_cell.angle_gamma   90.00
#
_symmetry.space_group_name_H-M   'P 1'
#
loop_
_entity.id
_entity.type
_entity.pdbx_description
1 polymer ?
#
loop_
_entity_poly.entity_id
_entity_poly.type
_entity_poly.pdbx_seq_one_letter_code
_entity_poly.pdbx_strand_id
1 'polypeptide(L)' 'MKFLSKEIVQMLRKKYPAGTRVELVEMDDIQAPPMGTKGTVWGVDDTGSIMVQWDNGSGLHVIYGVDKCKKINEENCNG' A
#
# COMPACT_ATOMS: atom_id res chain seq x y z
N MET A 1 6.48 21.04 -0.62
CA MET A 1 6.09 19.65 -0.31
C MET A 1 4.99 19.64 0.74
N LYS A 2 3.86 18.96 0.49
CA LYS A 2 2.87 18.67 1.54
C LYS A 2 3.41 17.51 2.37
N PHE A 3 4.07 17.80 3.48
CA PHE A 3 4.47 16.78 4.43
C PHE A 3 3.20 16.32 5.15
N LEU A 4 2.86 15.03 5.06
CA LEU A 4 1.86 14.47 5.97
C LEU A 4 2.39 14.59 7.39
N SER A 5 1.53 14.97 8.33
CA SER A 5 1.90 15.09 9.74
C SER A 5 2.44 13.75 10.25
N LYS A 6 3.45 13.78 11.13
CA LYS A 6 4.05 12.57 11.73
C LYS A 6 3.01 11.60 12.30
N GLU A 7 1.91 12.14 12.82
CA GLU A 7 0.78 11.38 13.34
C GLU A 7 0.11 10.51 12.25
N ILE A 8 -0.05 11.03 11.03
CA ILE A 8 -0.64 10.27 9.91
C ILE A 8 0.33 9.16 9.48
N VAL A 9 1.62 9.45 9.38
CA VAL A 9 2.64 8.44 9.04
C VAL A 9 2.63 7.30 10.08
N GLN A 10 2.58 7.65 11.37
CA GLN A 10 2.45 6.68 12.46
C GLN A 10 1.16 5.85 12.34
N MET A 11 0.04 6.48 12.00
CA MET A 11 -1.24 5.79 11.79
C MET A 11 -1.17 4.84 10.59
N LEU A 12 -0.54 5.25 9.49
CA LEU A 12 -0.32 4.39 8.32
C LEU A 12 0.58 3.20 8.65
N ARG A 13 1.67 3.39 9.39
CA ARG A 13 2.53 2.29 9.85
C ARG A 13 1.79 1.28 10.73
N LYS A 14 0.86 1.74 11.57
CA LYS A 14 -0.02 0.86 12.36
C LYS A 14 -1.08 0.17 11.51
N LYS A 15 -1.60 0.86 10.49
CA LYS A 15 -2.66 0.33 9.61
C LYS A 15 -2.12 -0.64 8.57
N TYR A 16 -0.90 -0.43 8.10
CA TYR A 16 -0.18 -1.21 7.10
C TYR A 16 1.21 -1.58 7.65
N PRO A 17 1.28 -2.49 8.63
CA PRO A 17 2.56 -2.99 9.11
C PRO A 17 3.28 -3.80 8.02
N ALA A 18 4.60 -3.94 8.16
CA ALA A 18 5.39 -4.81 7.29
C ALA A 18 4.85 -6.26 7.35
N GLY A 19 4.77 -6.90 6.19
CA GLY A 19 4.14 -8.22 6.00
C GLY A 19 2.65 -8.15 5.64
N THR A 20 2.01 -6.97 5.68
CA THR A 20 0.60 -6.85 5.29
C THR A 20 0.44 -7.11 3.80
N ARG A 21 -0.47 -8.00 3.42
CA ARG A 21 -0.81 -8.23 2.02
C ARG A 21 -1.83 -7.20 1.54
N VAL A 22 -1.56 -6.59 0.40
CA VAL A 22 -2.43 -5.60 -0.24
C VAL A 22 -2.65 -5.95 -1.70
N GLU A 23 -3.77 -5.48 -2.24
CA GLU A 23 -4.14 -5.59 -3.64
C GLU A 23 -4.33 -4.19 -4.22
N LEU A 24 -3.79 -3.97 -5.41
CA LEU A 24 -3.94 -2.71 -6.13
C LEU A 24 -5.38 -2.59 -6.63
N VAL A 25 -6.07 -1.55 -6.20
CA VAL A 25 -7.42 -1.25 -6.67
C VAL A 25 -7.36 -0.24 -7.80
N GLU A 26 -6.64 0.85 -7.58
CA GLU A 26 -6.52 1.96 -8.54
C GLU A 26 -5.22 2.69 -8.27
N MET A 27 -4.50 3.03 -9.33
CA MET A 27 -3.26 3.79 -9.27
C MET A 27 -3.18 4.65 -10.52
N ASP A 28 -3.01 5.95 -10.34
CA ASP A 28 -2.95 6.94 -11.42
C ASP A 28 -1.50 7.08 -11.91
N ASP A 29 -0.89 5.97 -12.34
CA ASP A 29 0.48 5.93 -12.83
C ASP A 29 0.60 4.99 -14.04
N ILE A 30 1.39 5.40 -15.03
CA ILE A 30 1.61 4.62 -16.27
C ILE A 30 2.41 3.35 -15.98
N GLN A 31 3.27 3.40 -14.96
CA GLN A 31 4.10 2.25 -14.55
C GLN A 31 3.39 1.37 -13.52
N ALA A 32 2.15 1.72 -13.15
CA ALA A 32 1.38 0.97 -12.18
C ALA A 32 1.20 -0.49 -12.62
N PRO A 33 1.22 -1.45 -11.68
CA PRO A 33 0.72 -2.78 -11.95
C PRO A 33 -0.73 -2.74 -12.47
N PRO A 34 -1.18 -3.78 -13.18
CA PRO A 34 -2.60 -3.91 -13.47
C PRO A 34 -3.41 -4.00 -12.18
N MET A 35 -4.64 -3.48 -12.19
CA MET A 35 -5.59 -3.63 -11.09
C MET A 35 -5.75 -5.11 -10.71
N GLY A 36 -5.84 -5.40 -9.41
CA GLY A 36 -5.84 -6.76 -8.87
C GLY A 36 -4.45 -7.35 -8.63
N THR A 37 -3.37 -6.65 -8.98
CA THR A 37 -2.02 -7.11 -8.60
C THR A 37 -1.89 -7.11 -7.09
N LYS A 38 -1.35 -8.20 -6.55
CA LYS A 38 -1.07 -8.35 -5.12
C LYS A 38 0.35 -7.89 -4.80
N GLY A 39 0.52 -7.35 -3.61
CA GLY A 39 1.80 -6.89 -3.12
C GLY A 39 1.88 -7.03 -1.60
N THR A 40 3.11 -7.05 -1.11
CA THR A 40 3.40 -7.15 0.32
C THR A 40 3.96 -5.81 0.78
N VAL A 41 3.31 -5.20 1.77
CA VAL A 41 3.83 -4.02 2.44
C VAL A 41 5.09 -4.42 3.18
N TRP A 42 6.17 -3.68 2.98
CA TRP A 42 7.41 -3.89 3.72
C TRP A 42 7.77 -2.69 4.63
N GLY A 43 7.17 -1.53 4.38
CA GLY A 43 7.39 -0.33 5.19
C GLY A 43 6.45 0.81 4.82
N VAL A 44 6.60 1.94 5.52
CA VAL A 44 6.00 3.22 5.17
C VAL A 44 7.10 4.27 5.33
N ASP A 45 7.31 5.07 4.30
CA ASP A 45 8.29 6.17 4.30
C ASP A 45 7.86 7.33 5.20
N ASP A 46 8.80 8.19 5.57
CA ASP A 46 8.56 9.42 6.33
C ASP A 46 7.62 10.41 5.64
N THR A 47 7.39 10.24 4.33
CA THR A 47 6.44 11.01 3.53
C THR A 47 5.00 10.53 3.70
N GLY A 48 4.78 9.35 4.31
CA GLY A 48 3.47 8.69 4.38
C GLY A 48 3.14 7.83 3.16
N SER A 49 4.12 7.51 2.32
CA SER A 49 3.97 6.56 1.23
C SER A 49 4.13 5.13 1.74
N ILE A 50 3.18 4.26 1.41
CA ILE A 50 3.23 2.84 1.81
C ILE A 50 4.12 2.12 0.80
N MET A 51 5.20 1.53 1.28
CA MET A 51 6.15 0.80 0.46
C MET A 51 5.64 -0.62 0.27
N VAL A 52 5.26 -0.94 -0.97
CA VAL A 52 4.70 -2.24 -1.35
C VAL A 52 5.62 -2.89 -2.34
N GLN A 53 5.96 -4.15 -2.08
CA GLN A 53 6.63 -5.01 -3.04
C GLN A 53 5.55 -5.78 -3.81
N TRP A 54 5.29 -5.38 -5.05
CA TRP A 54 4.28 -6.03 -5.89
C TRP A 54 4.83 -7.32 -6.50
N ASP A 55 3.97 -8.34 -6.63
CA ASP A 55 4.36 -9.66 -7.16
C ASP A 55 4.80 -9.62 -8.62
N ASN A 56 4.37 -8.62 -9.39
CA ASN A 56 4.83 -8.45 -10.77
C ASN A 56 6.29 -7.95 -10.86
N GLY A 57 6.95 -7.68 -9.72
CA GLY A 57 8.29 -7.08 -9.64
C GLY A 57 8.31 -5.56 -9.52
N SER A 58 7.14 -4.90 -9.51
CA SER A 58 7.04 -3.45 -9.33
C SER A 58 7.38 -3.06 -7.89
N GLY A 59 8.25 -2.07 -7.76
CA GLY A 59 8.63 -1.44 -6.50
C GLY A 59 7.90 -0.12 -6.25
N LEU A 60 6.72 0.07 -6.84
CA LEU A 60 5.97 1.31 -6.71
C LEU A 60 5.33 1.47 -5.32
N HIS A 61 5.41 2.68 -4.79
CA HIS A 61 4.86 3.02 -3.48
C HIS A 61 3.40 3.48 -3.63
N VAL A 62 2.55 3.12 -2.67
CA VAL A 62 1.16 3.56 -2.62
C VAL A 62 1.09 4.87 -1.84
N ILE A 63 0.72 5.94 -2.53
CA ILE A 63 0.59 7.28 -1.97
C ILE A 63 -0.79 7.43 -1.34
N TYR A 64 -0.83 7.68 -0.03
CA TYR A 64 -2.09 7.86 0.68
C TYR A 64 -2.87 9.07 0.15
N GLY A 65 -4.09 8.83 -0.35
CA GLY A 65 -4.99 9.85 -0.90
C GLY A 65 -4.86 10.08 -2.40
N VAL A 66 -3.89 9.45 -3.06
CA VAL A 66 -3.76 9.41 -4.52
C VAL A 66 -4.09 8.01 -5.01
N ASP A 67 -3.39 7.02 -4.47
CA ASP A 67 -3.54 5.63 -4.86
C ASP A 67 -4.52 4.89 -3.94
N LYS A 68 -5.20 3.88 -4.49
CA LYS A 68 -6.11 3.00 -3.76
C LYS A 68 -5.56 1.59 -3.73
N CYS A 69 -5.33 1.10 -2.52
CA CYS A 69 -5.01 -0.29 -2.26
C CYS A 69 -5.96 -0.85 -1.20
N LYS A 70 -6.27 -2.14 -1.31
CA LYS A 70 -7.10 -2.85 -0.34
C LYS A 70 -6.25 -3.89 0.39
N LYS A 71 -6.36 -3.96 1.71
CA LYS A 71 -5.75 -5.05 2.48
C LYS A 71 -6.49 -6.35 2.18
N ILE A 72 -5.74 -7.34 1.74
CA ILE A 72 -6.20 -8.72 1.59
C ILE A 72 -5.78 -9.44 2.86
N ASN A 73 -6.57 -9.26 3.92
CA ASN A 73 -6.45 -10.09 5.11
C ASN A 73 -7.18 -11.40 4.79
N GLU A 74 -6.48 -12.52 4.92
CA GLU A 74 -6.95 -13.87 4.51
C GLU A 74 -8.03 -14.43 5.47
N GLU A 75 -8.96 -13.59 5.92
CA GLU A 75 -9.98 -13.93 6.93
C GLU A 75 -11.40 -13.93 6.38
N ASN A 76 -11.54 -14.34 5.11
CA ASN A 76 -12.82 -14.84 4.58
C ASN A 76 -12.64 -16.22 3.96
N CYS A 77 -12.36 -17.21 4.81
CA CYS A 77 -12.86 -18.56 4.61
C CYS A 77 -13.55 -18.99 5.92
N ASN A 78 -14.79 -18.53 6.10
CA ASN A 78 -15.71 -19.09 7.08
C ASN A 78 -17.09 -19.21 6.42
N GLY A 79 -17.54 -20.46 6.24
CA GLY A 79 -18.94 -20.82 5.97
C GLY A 79 -19.19 -21.42 4.61
#